data_AF-A0A8S4MMA8-F1
#
_entry.id   AF-A0A8S4MMA8-F1
#
_cell.length_a   1.000
_cell.length_b   1.000
_cell.length_c   1.000
_cell.angle_alpha   90.00
_cell.angle_beta   90.00
_cell.angle_gamma   90.00
#
_symmetry.space_group_name_H-M   'P 1'
#
loop_
_entity.id
_entity.type
_entity.pdbx_description
1 polymer ?
#
loop_
_entity_poly.entity_id
_entity_poly.type
_entity_poly.pdbx_seq_one_letter_code
_entity_poly.pdbx_strand_id
1 'polypeptide(L)'
;MFERLFNTLGGAATSGTGNIENINVACGDFPLAPQNVQGNQLQDNCPGFYNPDQLDMDGDGKGDVCDEDIDGDGDNCPLIANPVQIDRDGDGVGSMCDNCVSTPNPDQANSGGTEAGDACEASLEQVIGKICENQPDGTYLPHPYDCSMYVECHQAGHDGVYNCPPGTRWSQELQICANPDLVTCD
;
A
#
# COMPACT_ATOMS: atom_id res chain seq x y z
N MET A 1 66.63 -6.29 -47.71
CA MET A 1 66.86 -7.74 -47.84
C MET A 1 65.54 -8.43 -47.58
N PHE A 2 64.99 -9.10 -48.60
CA PHE A 2 63.93 -10.13 -48.62
C PHE A 2 62.66 -9.90 -47.78
N GLU A 3 61.52 -9.56 -48.42
CA GLU A 3 60.50 -10.49 -48.96
C GLU A 3 59.85 -11.41 -47.93
N ARG A 4 58.50 -11.33 -47.86
CA ARG A 4 57.48 -12.41 -47.77
C ARG A 4 56.16 -11.81 -47.26
N LEU A 5 54.97 -12.18 -47.69
CA LEU A 5 54.39 -12.86 -48.85
C LEU A 5 52.87 -12.59 -48.72
N PHE A 6 52.21 -12.56 -49.87
CA PHE A 6 50.80 -12.29 -50.12
C PHE A 6 49.77 -13.23 -49.44
N ASN A 7 48.49 -12.85 -49.62
CA ASN A 7 47.24 -13.64 -49.66
C ASN A 7 46.38 -13.66 -48.38
N THR A 8 45.06 -13.42 -48.38
CA THR A 8 44.01 -13.23 -49.41
C THR A 8 42.73 -12.88 -48.63
N LEU A 9 41.96 -11.81 -48.87
CA LEU A 9 40.76 -11.64 -49.73
C LEU A 9 40.12 -10.33 -49.18
N GLY A 10 39.87 -9.27 -49.93
CA GLY A 10 38.92 -9.22 -51.02
C GLY A 10 37.52 -8.83 -50.50
N GLY A 11 37.29 -7.53 -50.24
CA GLY A 11 35.96 -7.00 -49.90
C GLY A 11 36.03 -5.51 -49.56
N ALA A 12 35.61 -4.66 -50.49
CA ALA A 12 35.77 -3.22 -50.46
C ALA A 12 35.03 -2.52 -49.31
N ALA A 13 35.75 -1.76 -48.48
CA ALA A 13 35.17 -0.65 -47.72
C ALA A 13 35.30 0.61 -48.58
N THR A 14 34.18 1.06 -49.16
CA THR A 14 34.10 2.35 -49.83
C THR A 14 34.27 3.46 -48.81
N SER A 15 35.12 4.42 -49.16
CA SER A 15 35.43 5.62 -48.38
C SER A 15 34.18 6.43 -48.04
N GLY A 16 33.84 6.48 -46.75
CA GLY A 16 33.06 7.55 -46.15
C GLY A 16 33.97 8.29 -45.19
N THR A 17 34.44 9.47 -45.59
CA THR A 17 35.17 10.40 -44.72
C THR A 17 34.19 10.98 -43.72
N GLY A 18 34.17 10.45 -42.50
CA GLY A 18 33.45 11.00 -41.36
C GLY A 18 34.18 10.61 -40.09
N ASN A 19 34.60 11.61 -39.31
CA ASN A 19 35.32 11.42 -38.06
C ASN A 19 34.50 10.54 -37.11
N ILE A 20 35.08 9.41 -36.70
CA ILE A 20 34.59 8.63 -35.55
C ILE A 20 35.06 9.33 -34.29
N GLU A 21 34.28 10.31 -33.84
CA GLU A 21 34.28 10.66 -32.42
C GLU A 21 33.53 9.56 -31.68
N ASN A 22 34.25 8.88 -30.77
CA ASN A 22 33.80 7.91 -29.79
C ASN A 22 32.28 7.62 -29.78
N ILE A 23 31.86 6.57 -30.47
CA ILE A 23 30.55 5.98 -30.24
C ILE A 23 30.65 5.19 -28.93
N ASN A 24 30.33 5.87 -27.83
CA ASN A 24 30.10 5.24 -26.54
C ASN A 24 28.67 4.70 -26.56
N VAL A 25 28.51 3.43 -26.94
CA VAL A 25 27.20 2.76 -26.83
C VAL A 25 26.95 2.49 -25.35
N ALA A 26 26.05 3.26 -24.74
CA ALA A 26 25.53 3.04 -23.40
C ALA A 26 24.26 2.16 -23.43
N CYS A 27 23.97 1.53 -22.30
CA CYS A 27 22.87 0.59 -22.07
C CYS A 27 21.52 1.09 -22.62
N GLY A 28 20.80 0.25 -23.38
CA GLY A 28 19.41 0.55 -23.78
C GLY A 28 18.97 0.08 -25.18
N ASP A 29 19.33 -1.12 -25.61
CA ASP A 29 18.67 -1.75 -26.77
C ASP A 29 17.40 -2.48 -26.31
N PHE A 30 16.31 -1.75 -26.05
CA PHE A 30 14.95 -2.29 -26.01
C PHE A 30 13.99 -1.39 -26.79
N PRO A 31 13.05 -1.97 -27.57
CA PRO A 31 12.20 -1.22 -28.48
C PRO A 31 11.22 -0.31 -27.72
N LEU A 32 11.19 0.95 -28.16
CA LEU A 32 10.42 2.06 -27.60
C LEU A 32 8.92 1.76 -27.53
N ALA A 33 8.34 1.87 -26.34
CA ALA A 33 6.92 2.19 -26.15
C ALA A 33 6.65 3.60 -26.71
N PRO A 34 5.43 3.89 -27.21
CA PRO A 34 5.14 5.13 -27.94
C PRO A 34 5.33 6.34 -27.03
N GLN A 35 6.20 7.24 -27.47
CA GLN A 35 6.67 8.39 -26.71
C GLN A 35 5.70 9.57 -26.85
N ASN A 36 5.14 10.06 -25.74
CA ASN A 36 4.69 11.45 -25.66
C ASN A 36 5.90 12.34 -25.32
N VAL A 37 6.64 12.76 -26.35
CA VAL A 37 7.86 13.58 -26.17
C VAL A 37 7.49 15.05 -26.00
N GLN A 38 7.25 15.47 -24.75
CA GLN A 38 7.40 16.88 -24.33
C GLN A 38 8.24 17.08 -23.06
N GLY A 39 8.99 16.07 -22.61
CA GLY A 39 9.93 16.18 -21.49
C GLY A 39 11.30 15.60 -21.81
N ASN A 40 12.38 16.29 -21.47
CA ASN A 40 13.73 15.77 -21.53
C ASN A 40 13.85 14.59 -20.55
N GLN A 41 13.78 13.35 -21.03
CA GLN A 41 13.89 12.09 -20.25
C GLN A 41 15.25 11.88 -19.53
N LEU A 42 16.07 12.92 -19.44
CA LEU A 42 17.35 12.97 -18.73
C LEU A 42 17.37 14.04 -17.64
N GLN A 43 16.30 14.81 -17.49
CA GLN A 43 16.15 15.86 -16.48
C GLN A 43 15.49 15.25 -15.24
N ASP A 44 16.14 15.43 -14.08
CA ASP A 44 15.54 15.09 -12.78
C ASP A 44 14.19 15.79 -12.62
N ASN A 45 13.10 15.01 -12.67
CA ASN A 45 11.73 15.50 -12.49
C ASN A 45 11.34 15.67 -11.00
N CYS A 46 12.20 15.28 -10.06
CA CYS A 46 12.04 15.56 -8.63
C CYS A 46 13.33 16.00 -7.92
N PRO A 47 13.82 17.22 -8.19
CA PRO A 47 15.03 17.74 -7.55
C PRO A 47 14.96 17.68 -6.02
N GLY A 48 15.91 16.96 -5.41
CA GLY A 48 15.98 16.80 -3.96
C GLY A 48 15.36 15.51 -3.42
N PHE A 49 14.71 14.73 -4.29
CA PHE A 49 14.20 13.40 -3.99
C PHE A 49 14.94 12.36 -4.82
N TYR A 50 15.14 11.17 -4.27
CA TYR A 50 15.76 10.07 -5.01
C TYR A 50 14.67 9.25 -5.70
N ASN A 51 14.56 9.37 -7.02
CA ASN A 51 13.57 8.67 -7.84
C ASN A 51 14.21 8.21 -9.19
N PRO A 52 15.07 7.17 -9.19
CA PRO A 52 15.87 6.77 -10.36
C PRO A 52 15.04 6.26 -11.55
N ASP A 53 13.79 5.89 -11.32
CA ASP A 53 12.80 5.50 -12.33
C ASP A 53 12.14 6.69 -13.03
N GLN A 54 12.22 7.89 -12.44
CA GLN A 54 11.72 9.14 -13.01
C GLN A 54 10.27 9.01 -13.49
N LEU A 55 9.45 8.26 -12.74
CA LEU A 55 8.03 8.11 -13.03
C LEU A 55 7.35 9.49 -12.98
N ASP A 56 6.39 9.68 -13.88
CA ASP A 56 5.62 10.91 -14.14
C ASP A 56 4.33 10.44 -14.82
N MET A 57 3.34 10.07 -14.00
CA MET A 57 2.14 9.36 -14.43
C MET A 57 1.19 10.23 -15.27
N ASP A 58 1.06 11.51 -14.95
CA ASP A 58 0.20 12.46 -15.67
C ASP A 58 0.94 13.21 -16.80
N GLY A 59 2.27 13.21 -16.78
CA GLY A 59 3.13 13.82 -17.79
C GLY A 59 3.25 15.33 -17.67
N ASP A 60 3.04 15.91 -16.48
CA ASP A 60 3.15 17.35 -16.25
C ASP A 60 4.61 17.84 -16.08
N GLY A 61 5.54 16.88 -15.94
CA GLY A 61 6.97 17.13 -15.78
C GLY A 61 7.46 17.19 -14.33
N LYS A 62 6.59 16.99 -13.33
CA LYS A 62 6.94 16.61 -11.96
C LYS A 62 6.86 15.10 -11.82
N GLY A 63 7.80 14.51 -11.10
CA GLY A 63 7.76 13.06 -10.88
C GLY A 63 6.79 12.65 -9.78
N ASP A 64 6.27 11.42 -9.85
CA ASP A 64 5.30 10.87 -8.88
C ASP A 64 5.73 11.03 -7.41
N VAL A 65 7.04 11.00 -7.15
CA VAL A 65 7.62 11.11 -5.79
C VAL A 65 7.49 12.53 -5.21
N CYS A 66 7.34 13.54 -6.06
CA CYS A 66 7.25 14.94 -5.68
C CYS A 66 6.02 15.65 -6.26
N ASP A 67 5.07 14.89 -6.83
CA ASP A 67 3.77 15.40 -7.24
C ASP A 67 2.71 15.13 -6.18
N GLU A 68 1.87 16.12 -5.94
CA GLU A 68 0.72 16.04 -5.04
C GLU A 68 -0.55 15.56 -5.78
N ASP A 69 -0.53 15.51 -7.12
CA ASP A 69 -1.65 15.19 -8.01
C ASP A 69 -1.18 14.22 -9.13
N ILE A 70 -0.81 12.99 -8.75
CA ILE A 70 -0.03 12.07 -9.61
C ILE A 70 -0.82 11.63 -10.87
N ASP A 71 -2.15 11.69 -10.87
CA ASP A 71 -3.00 11.43 -12.04
C ASP A 71 -3.54 12.67 -12.75
N GLY A 72 -3.26 13.87 -12.22
CA GLY A 72 -3.39 15.15 -12.90
C GLY A 72 -4.83 15.62 -13.16
N ASP A 73 -5.82 15.16 -12.38
CA ASP A 73 -7.20 15.64 -12.47
C ASP A 73 -7.58 16.71 -11.43
N GLY A 74 -6.64 17.12 -10.57
CA GLY A 74 -6.76 18.29 -9.69
C GLY A 74 -7.70 18.04 -8.51
N ASP A 75 -7.32 17.05 -7.71
CA ASP A 75 -8.26 16.10 -7.13
C ASP A 75 -7.87 15.73 -5.67
N ASN A 76 -8.79 15.12 -4.89
CA ASN A 76 -8.57 14.75 -3.49
C ASN A 76 -8.14 13.28 -3.27
N CYS A 77 -7.79 12.58 -4.34
CA CYS A 77 -7.21 11.24 -4.42
C CYS A 77 -6.05 11.20 -5.43
N PRO A 78 -4.82 11.53 -5.00
CA PRO A 78 -3.68 11.72 -5.90
C PRO A 78 -3.34 10.55 -6.84
N LEU A 79 -3.83 9.34 -6.58
CA LEU A 79 -3.51 8.12 -7.34
C LEU A 79 -4.72 7.54 -8.08
N ILE A 80 -5.92 8.08 -7.88
CA ILE A 80 -7.18 7.48 -8.32
C ILE A 80 -8.13 8.57 -8.80
N ALA A 81 -8.21 8.71 -10.13
CA ALA A 81 -9.10 9.65 -10.78
C ALA A 81 -10.51 9.57 -10.21
N ASN A 82 -10.97 10.68 -9.60
CA ASN A 82 -12.28 10.75 -8.99
C ASN A 82 -13.06 11.98 -9.51
N PRO A 83 -13.66 11.94 -10.71
CA PRO A 83 -14.28 13.12 -11.33
C PRO A 83 -15.41 13.81 -10.52
N VAL A 84 -15.94 13.14 -9.49
CA VAL A 84 -16.99 13.64 -8.61
C VAL A 84 -16.48 14.25 -7.30
N GLN A 85 -15.18 14.12 -6.98
CA GLN A 85 -14.53 14.75 -5.81
C GLN A 85 -15.34 14.59 -4.52
N ILE A 86 -15.89 13.39 -4.29
CA ILE A 86 -16.72 13.14 -3.11
C ILE A 86 -15.77 13.00 -1.92
N ASP A 87 -15.99 13.83 -0.90
CA ASP A 87 -15.37 13.75 0.42
C ASP A 87 -16.52 13.71 1.44
N ARG A 88 -16.74 12.54 2.04
CA ARG A 88 -17.97 12.27 2.80
C ARG A 88 -17.88 12.75 4.23
N ASP A 89 -16.71 12.68 4.83
CA ASP A 89 -16.48 13.03 6.23
C ASP A 89 -15.71 14.35 6.40
N GLY A 90 -15.21 14.92 5.30
CA GLY A 90 -14.67 16.28 5.23
C GLY A 90 -13.23 16.37 5.71
N ASP A 91 -12.46 15.30 5.57
CA ASP A 91 -11.08 15.23 6.05
C ASP A 91 -10.03 15.67 4.99
N GLY A 92 -10.48 15.88 3.76
CA GLY A 92 -9.64 16.29 2.64
C GLY A 92 -9.14 15.14 1.76
N VAL A 93 -9.47 13.89 2.08
CA VAL A 93 -9.20 12.69 1.28
C VAL A 93 -10.49 12.26 0.57
N GLY A 94 -10.40 11.97 -0.72
CA GLY A 94 -11.57 11.55 -1.49
C GLY A 94 -12.08 10.20 -1.05
N SER A 95 -13.40 10.03 -1.00
CA SER A 95 -14.08 8.78 -0.64
C SER A 95 -13.73 7.58 -1.54
N MET A 96 -13.05 7.80 -2.68
CA MET A 96 -12.54 6.73 -3.55
C MET A 96 -11.19 6.16 -3.09
N CYS A 97 -10.42 6.92 -2.33
CA CYS A 97 -9.10 6.54 -1.80
C CYS A 97 -9.01 6.65 -0.27
N ASP A 98 -10.10 7.01 0.40
CA ASP A 98 -10.20 7.11 1.84
C ASP A 98 -10.42 5.72 2.48
N ASN A 99 -9.46 5.27 3.29
CA ASN A 99 -9.50 4.02 4.03
C ASN A 99 -10.46 4.05 5.24
N CYS A 100 -11.09 5.19 5.49
CA CYS A 100 -12.10 5.41 6.52
C CYS A 100 -13.19 6.40 6.08
N VAL A 101 -13.87 6.14 4.95
CA VAL A 101 -14.97 6.89 4.27
C VAL A 101 -16.04 7.60 5.13
N SER A 102 -16.11 7.41 6.43
CA SER A 102 -17.06 8.07 7.33
C SER A 102 -16.45 8.53 8.66
N THR A 103 -15.13 8.51 8.80
CA THR A 103 -14.41 8.89 10.02
C THR A 103 -13.15 9.69 9.65
N PRO A 104 -13.14 11.03 9.90
CA PRO A 104 -12.06 11.88 9.41
C PRO A 104 -10.68 11.44 9.87
N ASN A 105 -9.76 11.20 8.92
CA ASN A 105 -8.39 10.78 9.15
C ASN A 105 -7.46 11.19 7.98
N PRO A 106 -7.08 12.49 7.91
CA PRO A 106 -6.32 13.02 6.78
C PRO A 106 -4.95 12.38 6.55
N ASP A 107 -4.40 11.67 7.54
CA ASP A 107 -3.11 10.97 7.46
C ASP A 107 -3.23 9.54 6.91
N GLN A 108 -4.44 9.01 6.76
CA GLN A 108 -4.74 7.69 6.20
C GLN A 108 -3.91 6.57 6.86
N ALA A 109 -3.59 6.72 8.15
CA ALA A 109 -2.78 5.74 8.89
C ALA A 109 -3.42 4.35 8.88
N ASN A 110 -2.60 3.32 8.67
CA ASN A 110 -3.05 1.92 8.62
C ASN A 110 -1.93 1.00 9.10
N SER A 111 -1.79 0.91 10.41
CA SER A 111 -0.81 0.08 11.09
C SER A 111 -1.18 -1.41 11.02
N GLY A 112 -2.47 -1.73 10.92
CA GLY A 112 -2.99 -3.09 10.80
C GLY A 112 -2.76 -3.74 9.44
N GLY A 113 -2.50 -2.94 8.39
CA GLY A 113 -2.35 -3.41 7.01
C GLY A 113 -3.62 -4.00 6.42
N THR A 114 -4.79 -3.61 6.94
CA THR A 114 -6.09 -4.04 6.40
C THR A 114 -6.57 -3.06 5.32
N GLU A 115 -7.78 -3.21 4.80
CA GLU A 115 -8.38 -2.16 3.94
C GLU A 115 -8.88 -0.97 4.76
N ALA A 116 -9.24 -1.19 6.03
CA ALA A 116 -9.65 -0.14 6.95
C ALA A 116 -8.42 0.53 7.57
N GLY A 117 -8.46 1.85 7.70
CA GLY A 117 -7.45 2.63 8.42
C GLY A 117 -7.63 2.59 9.93
N ASP A 118 -6.59 3.02 10.66
CA ASP A 118 -6.53 3.00 12.13
C ASP A 118 -7.68 3.79 12.78
N ALA A 119 -8.21 4.82 12.10
CA ALA A 119 -9.27 5.67 12.61
C ALA A 119 -10.65 4.98 12.65
N CYS A 120 -10.88 4.02 11.76
CA CYS A 120 -12.15 3.29 11.64
C CYS A 120 -11.99 1.78 11.85
N GLU A 121 -10.75 1.30 12.02
CA GLU A 121 -10.46 -0.03 12.51
C GLU A 121 -10.85 -0.08 14.00
N ALA A 122 -11.80 -0.96 14.31
CA ALA A 122 -12.17 -1.19 15.69
C ALA A 122 -11.00 -1.93 16.37
N SER A 123 -10.28 -1.24 17.25
CA SER A 123 -9.32 -1.89 18.13
C SER A 123 -10.03 -3.01 18.90
N LEU A 124 -9.30 -4.07 19.28
CA LEU A 124 -9.88 -5.15 20.09
C LEU A 124 -10.62 -4.61 21.33
N GLU A 125 -10.11 -3.54 21.92
CA GLU A 125 -10.76 -2.83 23.03
C GLU A 125 -12.10 -2.19 22.63
N GLN A 126 -12.21 -1.60 21.44
CA GLN A 126 -13.50 -1.08 20.93
C GLN A 126 -14.49 -2.19 20.61
N VAL A 127 -14.04 -3.32 20.05
CA VAL A 127 -14.91 -4.46 19.76
C VAL A 127 -15.46 -5.04 21.07
N ILE A 128 -14.59 -5.20 22.06
CA ILE A 128 -14.96 -5.69 23.40
C ILE A 128 -15.91 -4.71 24.09
N GLY A 129 -15.64 -3.41 24.02
CA GLY A 129 -16.53 -2.37 24.55
C GLY A 129 -17.92 -2.41 23.93
N LYS A 130 -18.02 -2.69 22.62
CA LYS A 130 -19.30 -2.83 21.92
C LYS A 130 -20.09 -4.08 22.35
N ILE A 131 -19.44 -5.23 22.54
CA ILE A 131 -20.16 -6.45 22.99
C ILE A 131 -20.62 -6.32 24.45
N CYS A 132 -19.93 -5.51 25.26
CA CYS A 132 -20.32 -5.21 26.63
C CYS A 132 -21.31 -4.04 26.75
N GLU A 133 -21.60 -3.32 25.66
CA GLU A 133 -22.58 -2.24 25.64
C GLU A 133 -23.97 -2.77 26.03
N ASN A 134 -24.51 -2.28 27.15
CA ASN A 134 -25.77 -2.73 27.77
C ASN A 134 -25.74 -4.09 28.48
N GLN A 135 -24.56 -4.67 28.74
CA GLN A 135 -24.45 -5.83 29.61
C GLN A 135 -24.42 -5.42 31.09
N PRO A 136 -25.06 -6.19 31.99
CA PRO A 136 -24.86 -6.03 33.42
C PRO A 136 -23.39 -6.22 33.82
N ASP A 137 -22.98 -5.53 34.88
CA ASP A 137 -21.66 -5.70 35.50
C ASP A 137 -21.44 -7.16 35.92
N GLY A 138 -20.28 -7.74 35.58
CA GLY A 138 -19.96 -9.14 35.85
C GLY A 138 -20.56 -10.15 34.87
N THR A 139 -21.05 -9.70 33.71
CA THR A 139 -21.48 -10.60 32.63
C THR A 139 -20.28 -11.19 31.91
N TYR A 140 -20.24 -12.51 31.73
CA TYR A 140 -19.21 -13.18 30.92
C TYR A 140 -19.70 -13.45 29.49
N LEU A 141 -18.88 -13.07 28.51
CA LEU A 141 -19.13 -13.20 27.07
C LEU A 141 -17.96 -13.92 26.37
N PRO A 142 -18.21 -14.58 25.22
CA PRO A 142 -17.14 -15.11 24.39
C PRO A 142 -16.26 -13.98 23.84
N HIS A 143 -14.96 -14.22 23.73
CA HIS A 143 -14.08 -13.29 23.05
C HIS A 143 -14.32 -13.32 21.52
N PRO A 144 -14.38 -12.16 20.84
CA PRO A 144 -14.86 -12.06 19.44
C PRO A 144 -13.95 -12.76 18.41
N TYR A 145 -12.68 -13.00 18.74
CA TYR A 145 -11.69 -13.54 17.80
C TYR A 145 -10.90 -14.75 18.31
N ASP A 146 -11.07 -15.14 19.58
CA ASP A 146 -10.29 -16.23 20.18
C ASP A 146 -11.11 -16.99 21.20
N CYS A 147 -11.53 -18.19 20.82
CA CYS A 147 -12.27 -19.11 21.67
C CYS A 147 -11.55 -19.59 22.93
N SER A 148 -10.24 -19.38 23.02
CA SER A 148 -9.43 -19.67 24.20
C SER A 148 -9.48 -18.51 25.19
N MET A 149 -10.26 -17.46 24.91
CA MET A 149 -10.43 -16.28 25.73
C MET A 149 -11.90 -16.01 26.00
N TYR A 150 -12.18 -15.26 27.07
CA TYR A 150 -13.50 -14.76 27.42
C TYR A 150 -13.39 -13.36 27.99
N VAL A 151 -14.51 -12.65 28.00
CA VAL A 151 -14.61 -11.25 28.44
C VAL A 151 -15.52 -11.18 29.66
N GLU A 152 -15.13 -10.41 30.67
CA GLU A 152 -16.01 -9.97 31.76
C GLU A 152 -16.36 -8.49 31.55
N CYS A 153 -17.64 -8.18 31.39
CA CYS A 153 -18.11 -6.82 31.16
C CYS A 153 -18.16 -6.02 32.47
N HIS A 154 -17.60 -4.80 32.45
CA HIS A 154 -17.63 -3.89 33.60
C HIS A 154 -18.21 -2.51 33.23
N GLN A 155 -19.11 -1.98 34.04
CA GLN A 155 -19.83 -0.72 33.76
C GLN A 155 -18.95 0.54 33.64
N ALA A 156 -17.69 0.46 34.09
CA ALA A 156 -16.74 1.57 34.01
C ALA A 156 -15.92 1.60 32.70
N GLY A 157 -16.24 0.75 31.71
CA GLY A 157 -15.51 0.67 30.44
C GLY A 157 -14.17 -0.05 30.53
N HIS A 158 -13.99 -0.88 31.56
CA HIS A 158 -12.81 -1.73 31.72
C HIS A 158 -13.22 -3.19 31.66
N ASP A 159 -13.50 -3.67 30.46
CA ASP A 159 -13.86 -5.06 30.24
C ASP A 159 -12.61 -5.94 30.40
N GLY A 160 -12.67 -6.93 31.29
CA GLY A 160 -11.55 -7.81 31.58
C GLY A 160 -11.45 -8.92 30.55
N VAL A 161 -10.30 -9.05 29.88
CA VAL A 161 -10.06 -10.16 28.94
C VAL A 161 -9.23 -11.24 29.63
N TYR A 162 -9.74 -12.47 29.62
CA TYR A 162 -9.16 -13.59 30.36
C TYR A 162 -8.88 -14.77 29.45
N ASN A 163 -7.74 -15.44 29.68
CA ASN A 163 -7.40 -16.69 29.02
C ASN A 163 -8.05 -17.88 29.75
N CYS A 164 -8.62 -18.79 28.98
CA CYS A 164 -8.94 -20.13 29.45
C CYS A 164 -7.66 -20.92 29.76
N PRO A 165 -7.73 -21.93 30.66
CA PRO A 165 -6.65 -22.89 30.83
C PRO A 165 -6.21 -23.51 29.49
N PRO A 166 -4.91 -23.86 29.32
CA PRO A 166 -4.42 -24.42 28.06
C PRO A 166 -5.21 -25.64 27.61
N GLY A 167 -5.60 -25.65 26.33
CA GLY A 167 -6.37 -26.75 25.73
C GLY A 167 -7.86 -26.74 26.04
N THR A 168 -8.38 -25.70 26.71
CA THR A 168 -9.82 -25.50 26.95
C THR A 168 -10.34 -24.30 26.16
N ARG A 169 -11.65 -24.27 25.90
CA ARG A 169 -12.34 -23.19 25.17
C ARG A 169 -13.51 -22.65 26.00
N TRP A 170 -13.82 -21.37 25.86
CA TRP A 170 -14.95 -20.76 26.55
C TRP A 170 -16.28 -21.32 26.06
N SER A 171 -17.13 -21.80 26.97
CA SER A 171 -18.50 -22.22 26.69
C SER A 171 -19.47 -21.16 27.20
N GLN A 172 -20.15 -20.45 26.29
CA GLN A 172 -21.16 -19.46 26.69
C GLN A 172 -22.37 -20.12 27.36
N GLU A 173 -22.72 -21.35 26.98
CA GLU A 173 -23.85 -22.08 27.57
C GLU A 173 -23.55 -22.51 29.02
N LEU A 174 -22.32 -22.98 29.29
CA LEU A 174 -21.93 -23.48 30.61
C LEU A 174 -21.27 -22.42 31.50
N GLN A 175 -20.95 -21.24 30.95
CA GLN A 175 -20.24 -20.16 31.63
C GLN A 175 -18.90 -20.63 32.25
N ILE A 176 -18.20 -21.54 31.57
CA ILE A 176 -16.91 -22.10 31.98
C ILE A 176 -16.01 -22.37 30.77
N CYS A 177 -14.70 -22.46 31.01
CA CYS A 177 -13.78 -23.04 30.05
C CYS A 177 -13.90 -24.57 30.06
N ALA A 178 -14.34 -25.15 28.95
CA ALA A 178 -14.63 -26.57 28.79
C ALA A 178 -13.71 -27.23 27.76
N ASN A 179 -13.80 -28.56 27.67
CA ASN A 179 -13.14 -29.32 26.62
C ASN A 179 -13.65 -28.84 25.23
N PRO A 180 -12.76 -28.56 24.26
CA PRO A 180 -13.13 -28.20 22.88
C PRO A 180 -14.21 -29.09 22.23
N ASP A 181 -14.25 -30.39 22.54
CA ASP A 181 -15.22 -31.33 21.97
C ASP A 181 -16.68 -31.03 22.39
N LEU A 182 -16.86 -30.21 23.42
CA LEU A 182 -18.16 -29.84 23.99
C LEU A 182 -18.53 -28.38 23.73
N VAL A 183 -17.70 -27.63 23.00
CA VAL A 183 -17.86 -26.19 22.76
C VAL A 183 -18.01 -25.93 21.27
N THR A 184 -19.08 -25.23 20.90
CA THR A 184 -19.23 -24.68 19.55
C THR A 184 -18.64 -23.28 19.51
N CYS A 185 -17.68 -23.10 18.62
CA CYS A 185 -16.96 -21.87 18.38
C CYS A 185 -17.25 -21.47 16.93
N ASP A 186 -18.20 -20.58 16.74
CA ASP A 186 -18.54 -20.04 15.42
C ASP A 186 -17.84 -18.70 15.20
#